data_AF-A0A1A8PG04-F1
#
_entry.id   AF-A0A1A8PG04-F1
#
_cell.length_a   1.000
_cell.length_b   1.000
_cell.length_c   1.000
_cell.angle_alpha   90.00
_cell.angle_beta   90.00
_cell.angle_gamma   90.00
#
_symmetry.space_group_name_H-M   'P 1'
#
loop_
_entity.id
_entity.type
_entity.pdbx_description
1 polymer ?
#
loop_
_entity_poly.entity_id
_entity_poly.type
_entity_poly.pdbx_seq_one_letter_code
_entity_poly.pdbx_strand_id
1 'polypeptide(L)'
;KRAKKVRFYRNGDRYFNGIVYAISADRFRTFDALLADLTRSLSDNVNLPQGVRTIYTLDGKKITSIDQLLEGESYICSSIEAYKKLDYTKNVNPNWSVNVKASSRSPLSMSSPKPGAPEGRESK
;
A
#
# COMPACT_ATOMS: atom_id res chain seq x y z
N LYS A 1 5.51 11.49 19.03
CA LYS A 1 5.98 10.61 17.92
C LYS A 1 4.81 10.48 16.93
N ARG A 2 4.97 10.85 15.65
CA ARG A 2 3.88 10.78 14.66
C ARG A 2 3.60 9.32 14.29
N ALA A 3 2.34 9.00 14.00
CA ALA A 3 1.92 7.68 13.53
C ALA A 3 2.34 7.51 12.06
N LYS A 4 3.02 6.42 11.73
CA LYS A 4 3.38 6.06 10.36
C LYS A 4 2.18 5.42 9.68
N LYS A 5 1.61 6.08 8.67
CA LYS A 5 0.53 5.53 7.85
C LYS A 5 1.10 4.60 6.78
N VAL A 6 0.83 3.30 6.90
CA VAL A 6 1.30 2.25 5.98
C VAL A 6 0.13 1.49 5.38
N ARG A 7 0.38 0.68 4.35
CA ARG A 7 -0.65 -0.19 3.77
C ARG A 7 -0.22 -1.66 3.79
N PHE A 8 -1.11 -2.54 4.23
CA PHE A 8 -0.86 -3.97 4.32
C PHE A 8 -1.74 -4.75 3.35
N TYR A 9 -1.14 -5.72 2.67
CA TYR A 9 -1.81 -6.66 1.76
C TYR A 9 -1.64 -8.10 2.26
N ARG A 10 -2.46 -9.02 1.74
CA ARG A 10 -2.40 -10.45 2.08
C ARG A 10 -1.55 -11.19 1.06
N ASN A 11 -0.60 -12.00 1.51
CA ASN A 11 0.25 -12.81 0.63
C ASN A 11 -0.59 -13.76 -0.24
N GLY A 12 -0.41 -13.71 -1.56
CA GLY A 12 -1.14 -14.57 -2.50
C GLY A 12 -2.55 -14.09 -2.87
N ASP A 13 -2.99 -12.94 -2.36
CA ASP A 13 -4.32 -12.39 -2.66
C ASP A 13 -4.23 -11.18 -3.61
N ARG A 14 -4.66 -11.39 -4.86
CA ARG A 14 -4.69 -10.36 -5.90
C ARG A 14 -5.96 -9.50 -5.89
N TYR A 15 -7.00 -9.94 -5.18
CA TYR A 15 -8.30 -9.27 -5.16
C TYR A 15 -8.40 -8.30 -3.98
N PHE A 16 -7.55 -8.46 -2.98
CA PHE A 16 -7.47 -7.60 -1.83
C PHE A 16 -6.64 -6.34 -2.08
N ASN A 17 -7.30 -5.18 -2.08
CA ASN A 17 -6.70 -3.86 -2.32
C ASN A 17 -5.89 -3.29 -1.12
N GLY A 18 -5.69 -4.09 -0.08
CA GLY A 18 -4.91 -3.71 1.10
C GLY A 18 -5.62 -2.78 2.07
N ILE A 19 -5.33 -2.91 3.36
CA ILE A 19 -5.82 -2.03 4.42
C ILE A 19 -4.79 -0.97 4.77
N VAL A 20 -5.26 0.25 4.99
CA VAL A 20 -4.40 1.33 5.48
C VAL A 20 -4.38 1.27 7.00
N TYR A 21 -3.18 1.33 7.56
CA TYR A 21 -2.94 1.08 8.96
C TYR A 21 -1.99 2.13 9.55
N ALA A 22 -2.30 2.62 10.75
CA ALA A 22 -1.51 3.66 11.42
C ALA A 22 -0.66 3.04 12.52
N ILE A 23 0.67 3.18 12.40
CA ILE A 23 1.64 2.59 13.30
C ILE A 23 2.35 3.66 14.11
N SER A 24 2.01 3.69 15.39
CA SER A 24 2.68 4.52 16.40
C SER A 24 3.45 3.64 17.36
N ALA A 25 4.62 4.09 17.79
CA ALA A 25 5.35 3.43 18.89
C ALA A 25 4.55 3.39 20.21
N ASP A 26 3.59 4.31 20.37
CA ASP A 26 2.68 4.35 21.51
C ASP A 26 1.64 3.20 21.46
N ARG A 27 1.09 2.95 20.26
CA ARG A 27 0.12 1.87 20.01
C ARG A 27 0.79 0.50 19.97
N PHE A 28 1.95 0.41 19.31
CA PHE A 28 2.71 -0.82 19.14
C PHE A 28 4.08 -0.67 19.77
N ARG A 29 4.21 -1.17 21.00
CA ARG A 29 5.49 -1.19 21.72
C ARG A 29 6.48 -2.19 21.12
N THR A 30 5.97 -3.29 20.58
CA THR A 30 6.76 -4.39 20.00
C THR A 30 6.22 -4.79 18.63
N PHE A 31 7.11 -5.32 17.80
CA PHE A 31 6.74 -5.84 16.48
C PHE A 31 5.72 -6.97 16.57
N ASP A 32 5.82 -7.82 17.60
CA ASP A 32 4.87 -8.91 17.85
C ASP A 32 3.44 -8.39 18.11
N ALA A 33 3.28 -7.30 18.87
CA ALA A 33 1.97 -6.68 19.09
C ALA A 33 1.34 -6.19 17.77
N LEU A 34 2.16 -5.69 16.83
CA LEU A 34 1.70 -5.33 15.50
C LEU A 34 1.26 -6.57 14.71
N LEU A 35 2.03 -7.68 14.76
CA LEU A 35 1.66 -8.93 14.09
C LEU A 35 0.35 -9.50 14.62
N ALA A 36 0.12 -9.47 15.94
CA ALA A 36 -1.11 -9.93 16.56
C ALA A 36 -2.33 -9.09 16.12
N ASP A 37 -2.19 -7.76 16.08
CA ASP A 37 -3.28 -6.90 15.64
C ASP A 37 -3.56 -7.04 14.13
N LEU A 38 -2.51 -7.11 13.31
CA LEU A 38 -2.64 -7.39 11.89
C LEU A 38 -3.24 -8.77 11.63
N THR A 39 -2.92 -9.77 12.44
CA THR A 39 -3.57 -11.08 12.39
C THR A 39 -5.07 -10.92 12.54
N ARG A 40 -5.54 -10.14 13.50
CA ARG A 40 -6.98 -9.92 13.69
C ARG A 40 -7.60 -9.12 12.53
N SER A 41 -6.87 -8.15 11.99
CA SER A 41 -7.39 -7.27 10.93
C SER A 41 -7.31 -7.88 9.51
N LEU A 42 -6.40 -8.84 9.28
CA LEU A 42 -6.12 -9.48 8.00
C LEU A 42 -6.35 -11.00 8.05
N SER A 43 -6.96 -11.52 9.13
CA SER A 43 -7.25 -12.96 9.27
C SER A 43 -8.07 -13.44 8.10
N ASP A 44 -7.45 -14.32 7.32
CA ASP A 44 -8.08 -14.99 6.19
C ASP A 44 -7.64 -16.44 6.22
N ASN A 45 -8.58 -17.37 6.45
CA ASN A 45 -8.24 -18.78 6.59
C ASN A 45 -7.69 -19.40 5.29
N VAL A 46 -7.85 -18.72 4.13
CA VAL A 46 -7.36 -19.20 2.84
C VAL A 46 -5.95 -18.70 2.59
N ASN A 47 -5.71 -17.38 2.71
CA ASN A 47 -4.41 -16.77 2.39
C ASN A 47 -3.47 -16.66 3.60
N LEU A 48 -4.01 -16.68 4.82
CA LEU A 48 -3.27 -16.59 6.08
C LEU A 48 -3.79 -17.60 7.12
N PRO A 49 -3.58 -18.91 6.91
CA PRO A 49 -4.11 -19.94 7.80
C PRO A 49 -3.61 -19.84 9.25
N GLN A 50 -2.46 -19.22 9.48
CA GLN A 50 -1.92 -18.93 10.82
C GLN A 50 -1.95 -17.43 11.18
N GLY A 51 -2.64 -16.60 10.38
CA GLY A 51 -2.60 -15.16 10.54
C GLY A 51 -1.27 -14.54 10.13
N VAL A 52 -1.02 -13.29 10.51
CA VAL A 52 0.19 -12.57 10.13
C VAL A 52 1.35 -13.00 11.03
N ARG A 53 2.33 -13.72 10.47
CA ARG A 53 3.55 -14.15 11.18
C ARG A 53 4.79 -13.40 10.71
N THR A 54 4.79 -12.94 9.46
CA THR A 54 5.91 -12.21 8.88
C THR A 54 5.40 -11.11 7.96
N ILE A 55 6.05 -9.97 8.01
CA ILE A 55 5.76 -8.85 7.12
C ILE A 55 6.91 -8.74 6.13
N TYR A 56 6.58 -8.67 4.86
CA TYR A 56 7.50 -8.46 3.76
C TYR A 56 7.27 -7.09 3.14
N THR A 57 8.30 -6.51 2.54
CA THR A 57 8.15 -5.39 1.61
C THR A 57 7.58 -5.90 0.29
N LEU A 58 7.15 -4.99 -0.59
CA LEU A 58 6.83 -5.32 -1.99
C LEU A 58 8.02 -5.96 -2.75
N ASP A 59 9.23 -5.73 -2.28
CA ASP A 59 10.48 -6.31 -2.81
C ASP A 59 10.72 -7.75 -2.29
N GLY A 60 9.93 -8.24 -1.34
CA GLY A 60 10.11 -9.55 -0.71
C GLY A 60 11.14 -9.54 0.43
N LYS A 61 11.53 -8.37 0.95
CA LYS A 61 12.41 -8.27 2.13
C LYS A 61 11.61 -8.39 3.41
N LYS A 62 12.04 -9.28 4.32
CA LYS A 62 11.41 -9.44 5.63
C LYS A 62 11.69 -8.24 6.52
N ILE A 63 10.63 -7.73 7.15
CA ILE A 63 10.69 -6.70 8.18
C ILE A 63 10.76 -7.37 9.54
N THR A 64 11.70 -6.96 10.38
CA THR A 64 11.89 -7.49 11.73
C THR A 64 11.56 -6.46 12.81
N SER A 65 11.36 -5.20 12.44
CA SER A 65 11.17 -4.11 13.40
C SER A 65 10.27 -3.00 12.88
N ILE A 66 9.56 -2.35 13.80
CA ILE A 66 8.65 -1.22 13.51
C ILE A 66 9.40 -0.02 12.91
N ASP A 67 10.69 0.10 13.24
CA ASP A 67 11.54 1.17 12.72
C ASP A 67 11.70 1.10 11.20
N GLN A 68 11.83 -0.10 10.64
CA GLN A 68 11.95 -0.34 9.21
C GLN A 68 10.66 -0.04 8.43
N LEU A 69 9.52 0.11 9.11
CA LEU A 69 8.30 0.57 8.47
C LEU A 69 8.41 2.07 8.20
N LEU A 70 8.18 2.46 6.95
CA LEU A 70 8.20 3.82 6.46
C LEU A 70 6.78 4.31 6.17
N GLU A 71 6.53 5.57 6.44
CA GLU A 71 5.24 6.18 6.13
C GLU A 71 5.02 6.24 4.61
N GLY A 72 3.80 5.92 4.17
CA GLY A 72 3.42 5.94 2.76
C GLY A 72 3.82 4.70 1.97
N GLU A 73 4.47 3.72 2.63
CA GLU A 73 4.92 2.47 2.04
C GLU A 73 3.92 1.32 2.19
N SER A 74 4.10 0.32 1.34
CA SER A 74 3.24 -0.86 1.22
C SER A 74 3.99 -2.12 1.62
N TYR A 75 3.29 -2.98 2.37
CA TYR A 75 3.83 -4.18 2.97
C TYR A 75 2.90 -5.36 2.77
N ILE A 76 3.46 -6.56 2.74
CA ILE A 76 2.77 -7.81 2.48
C ILE A 76 2.82 -8.65 3.75
N CYS A 77 1.67 -8.99 4.27
CA CYS A 77 1.52 -9.86 5.41
C CYS A 77 1.47 -11.32 4.94
N SER A 78 2.38 -12.13 5.46
CA SER A 78 2.41 -13.57 5.25
C SER A 78 2.24 -14.31 6.57
N SER A 79 1.66 -15.51 6.49
CA SER A 79 1.75 -16.52 7.55
C SER A 79 3.12 -17.22 7.48
N ILE A 80 3.13 -18.54 7.40
CA ILE A 80 4.32 -19.38 7.19
C ILE A 80 4.65 -19.57 5.71
N GLU A 81 3.74 -19.19 4.81
CA GLU A 81 3.95 -19.32 3.37
C GLU A 81 5.02 -18.37 2.85
N ALA A 82 5.73 -18.81 1.81
CA ALA A 82 6.70 -17.99 1.11
C ALA A 82 6.02 -16.78 0.44
N TYR A 83 6.74 -15.67 0.36
CA TYR A 83 6.30 -14.47 -0.33
C TYR A 83 5.96 -14.78 -1.81
N LYS A 84 4.73 -14.44 -2.22
CA LYS A 84 4.27 -14.51 -3.61
C LYS A 84 4.33 -13.12 -4.19
N LYS A 85 5.19 -12.93 -5.19
CA LYS A 85 5.28 -11.66 -5.91
C LYS A 85 4.07 -11.52 -6.84
N LEU A 86 3.13 -10.68 -6.44
CA LEU A 86 1.93 -10.34 -7.21
C LEU A 86 1.84 -8.82 -7.37
N ASP A 87 1.04 -8.39 -8.34
CA ASP A 87 0.72 -6.97 -8.54
C ASP A 87 -0.31 -6.46 -7.50
N TYR A 88 0.05 -6.46 -6.22
CA TYR A 88 -0.85 -6.04 -5.13
C TYR A 88 -1.35 -4.59 -5.27
N THR A 89 -0.62 -3.73 -5.98
CA THR A 89 -0.95 -2.30 -6.16
C THR A 89 -1.64 -1.97 -7.47
N LYS A 90 -1.88 -2.94 -8.37
CA LYS A 90 -2.34 -2.68 -9.76
C LYS A 90 -3.63 -1.88 -9.84
N ASN A 91 -4.58 -2.12 -8.93
CA ASN A 91 -5.88 -1.45 -8.89
C ASN A 91 -6.01 -0.46 -7.73
N VAL A 92 -4.89 -0.04 -7.13
CA VAL A 92 -4.90 0.75 -5.90
C VAL A 92 -4.46 2.19 -6.20
N ASN A 93 -5.40 3.13 -6.02
CA ASN A 93 -5.11 4.56 -6.15
C ASN A 93 -3.98 4.99 -5.21
N PRO A 94 -2.85 5.53 -5.71
CA PRO A 94 -1.73 5.98 -4.87
C PRO A 94 -2.10 7.16 -3.95
N ASN A 95 -3.28 7.76 -4.14
CA ASN A 95 -3.90 8.76 -3.28
C ASN A 95 -4.05 8.32 -1.81
N TRP A 96 -3.99 7.03 -1.52
CA TRP A 96 -4.06 6.57 -0.13
C TRP A 96 -2.96 7.16 0.77
N SER A 97 -1.84 7.59 0.17
CA SER A 97 -0.70 8.21 0.86
C SER A 97 -0.29 9.57 0.27
N VAL A 98 -1.13 10.27 -0.51
CA VAL A 98 -0.71 11.55 -1.15
C VAL A 98 -0.35 12.67 -0.18
N ASN A 99 -0.87 12.69 1.05
CA ASN A 99 -0.40 13.66 2.05
C ASN A 99 1.04 13.39 2.53
N VAL A 100 1.60 12.21 2.21
CA VAL A 100 2.94 11.77 2.61
C VAL A 100 3.95 11.96 1.48
N LYS A 101 3.55 11.73 0.22
CA LYS A 101 4.43 11.71 -0.96
C LYS A 101 4.26 12.89 -1.93
N ALA A 102 3.48 13.91 -1.57
CA ALA A 102 3.39 15.16 -2.33
C ALA A 102 4.72 15.92 -2.47
N SER A 103 5.82 15.47 -1.84
CA SER A 103 7.12 16.11 -1.92
C SER A 103 8.04 15.58 -3.04
N SER A 104 7.70 14.52 -3.80
CA SER A 104 8.71 13.91 -4.70
C SER A 104 8.27 13.40 -6.07
N ARG A 105 7.02 13.59 -6.53
CA ARG A 105 6.70 13.36 -7.95
C ARG A 105 5.73 14.39 -8.50
N SER A 106 6.24 15.16 -9.44
CA SER A 106 5.54 16.10 -10.31
C SER A 106 4.22 15.51 -10.82
N PRO A 107 3.09 16.24 -10.76
CA PRO A 107 1.84 15.78 -11.34
C PRO A 107 1.91 15.94 -12.87
N LEU A 108 2.22 14.86 -13.59
CA LEU A 108 1.96 14.76 -15.02
C LEU A 108 0.74 13.84 -15.20
N SER A 109 -0.44 14.45 -15.23
CA SER A 109 -1.48 14.17 -16.24
C SER A 109 -2.69 15.08 -15.98
N MET A 110 -2.59 16.34 -16.41
CA MET A 110 -3.75 17.13 -16.81
C MET A 110 -3.75 17.11 -18.34
N SER A 111 -4.61 16.32 -18.95
CA SER A 111 -4.95 16.49 -20.36
C SER A 111 -6.42 16.16 -20.57
N SER A 112 -7.26 17.18 -20.37
CA SER A 112 -8.46 17.54 -21.15
C SER A 112 -9.32 18.50 -20.32
N PRO A 113 -10.02 19.50 -20.89
CA PRO A 113 -10.55 19.54 -22.26
C PRO A 113 -10.18 20.83 -23.03
N LYS A 114 -10.33 20.81 -24.35
CA LYS A 114 -10.39 22.06 -25.16
C LYS A 114 -11.73 22.06 -25.92
N PRO A 115 -12.66 23.00 -25.63
CA PRO A 115 -13.94 23.08 -26.31
C PRO A 115 -13.86 23.97 -27.58
N GLY A 116 -14.67 23.62 -28.59
CA GLY A 116 -15.36 24.56 -29.50
C GLY A 116 -14.57 25.37 -30.56
N ALA A 117 -14.59 24.86 -31.81
CA ALA A 117 -15.02 25.47 -33.11
C ALA A 117 -15.00 27.02 -33.35
N PRO A 118 -15.19 27.52 -34.61
CA PRO A 118 -14.82 27.09 -35.97
C PRO A 118 -14.22 28.26 -36.83
N GLU A 119 -14.08 28.05 -38.15
CA GLU A 119 -14.16 29.06 -39.25
C GLU A 119 -12.86 29.43 -40.03
N GLY A 120 -13.03 29.55 -41.35
CA GLY A 120 -12.09 30.11 -42.35
C GLY A 120 -11.60 29.08 -43.37
N ARG A 121 -12.26 28.86 -44.54
CA ARG A 121 -12.00 29.56 -45.82
C ARG A 121 -10.48 29.65 -46.12
N GLU A 122 -9.93 29.20 -47.24
CA GLU A 122 -10.39 29.38 -48.62
C GLU A 122 -9.43 28.68 -49.61
N SER A 123 -9.95 28.49 -50.81
CA SER A 123 -9.39 27.87 -52.00
C SER A 123 -8.14 28.56 -52.55
N LYS A 124 -7.24 27.80 -53.17
CA LYS A 124 -7.00 27.84 -54.63
C LYS A 124 -6.10 26.68 -55.07
#